data_AF-A0A9Q1N199-F1
#
_entry.id   AF-A0A9Q1N199-F1
#
_cell.length_a   1.000
_cell.length_b   1.000
_cell.length_c   1.000
_cell.angle_alpha   90.00
_cell.angle_beta   90.00
_cell.angle_gamma   90.00
#
_symmetry.space_group_name_H-M   'P 1'
#
loop_
_entity.id
_entity.type
_entity.pdbx_description
1 polymer ?
#
loop_
_entity_poly.entity_id
_entity_poly.type
_entity_poly.pdbx_seq_one_letter_code
_entity_poly.pdbx_strand_id
1 'polypeptide(L)'
;MKKLDWKIVATSLDNPRVSLVNDIDDVEKHFLGTLTAIMDWFRDYKIPDRKPANKFGLGNKPANKDYALKVITETNESWAKLVKRSISAGDLSLVYLLIDKA
;
A
#
# COMPACT_ATOMS: atom_id res chain seq x y z
N MET A 1 -11.67 -17.18 3.67
CA MET A 1 -11.69 -15.84 3.03
C MET A 1 -10.25 -15.35 2.91
N LYS A 2 -9.73 -15.14 1.70
CA LYS A 2 -8.40 -14.53 1.54
C LYS A 2 -8.55 -13.02 1.70
N LYS A 3 -7.76 -12.42 2.59
CA LYS A 3 -7.72 -10.97 2.77
C LYS A 3 -6.80 -10.35 1.72
N LEU A 4 -7.17 -9.17 1.22
CA LEU A 4 -6.36 -8.38 0.32
C LEU A 4 -5.46 -7.47 1.15
N ASP A 5 -4.17 -7.40 0.81
CA ASP A 5 -3.18 -6.63 1.53
C ASP A 5 -2.38 -5.78 0.53
N TRP A 6 -2.78 -4.51 0.39
CA TRP A 6 -2.16 -3.57 -0.54
C TRP A 6 -0.81 -3.08 -0.01
N LYS A 7 0.18 -2.97 -0.90
CA LYS A 7 1.49 -2.36 -0.64
C LYS A 7 1.67 -1.15 -1.53
N ILE A 8 1.76 0.05 -0.95
CA ILE A 8 2.02 1.29 -1.68
C ILE A 8 3.53 1.45 -1.82
N VAL A 9 4.00 1.66 -3.05
CA VAL A 9 5.38 2.07 -3.35
C VAL A 9 5.41 3.59 -3.43
N ALA A 10 6.27 4.23 -2.64
CA ALA A 10 6.40 5.68 -2.59
C ALA A 10 7.87 6.08 -2.40
N THR A 11 8.23 7.30 -2.83
CA THR A 11 9.53 7.92 -2.58
C THR A 11 9.34 9.20 -1.78
N SER A 12 10.32 9.54 -0.95
CA SER A 12 10.38 10.85 -0.29
C SER A 12 10.56 11.96 -1.33
N LEU A 13 9.94 13.12 -1.07
CA LEU A 13 10.18 14.35 -1.82
C LEU A 13 11.60 14.91 -1.59
N ASP A 14 12.24 14.54 -0.48
CA ASP A 14 13.63 14.92 -0.19
C ASP A 14 14.66 14.05 -0.92
N ASN A 15 14.22 13.01 -1.63
CA ASN A 15 15.12 12.19 -2.44
C ASN A 15 15.66 13.07 -3.59
N PRO A 16 16.99 13.25 -3.73
CA PRO A 16 17.57 14.06 -4.82
C PRO A 16 17.19 13.61 -6.23
N ARG A 17 16.72 12.36 -6.36
CA ARG A 17 16.27 11.76 -7.63
C ARG A 17 14.74 11.71 -7.77
N VAL A 18 13.96 12.35 -6.89
CA VAL A 18 12.50 12.27 -6.90
C VAL A 18 11.89 12.73 -8.23
N SER A 19 12.48 13.75 -8.86
CA SER A 19 12.01 14.27 -10.16
C SER A 19 12.13 13.25 -11.30
N LEU A 20 12.92 12.19 -11.13
CA LEU A 20 13.10 11.12 -12.11
C LEU A 20 12.02 10.03 -12.01
N VAL A 21 11.22 9.99 -10.94
CA VAL A 21 10.26 8.91 -10.69
C VAL A 21 8.86 9.47 -10.54
N ASN A 22 8.05 9.32 -11.60
CA ASN A 22 6.66 9.79 -11.60
C ASN A 22 5.64 8.63 -11.62
N ASP A 23 6.03 7.47 -12.14
CA ASP A 23 5.22 6.26 -12.14
C ASP A 23 6.07 5.00 -11.88
N ILE A 24 5.41 3.85 -11.74
CA ILE A 24 6.03 2.56 -11.40
C ILE A 24 7.13 2.14 -12.37
N ASP A 25 6.96 2.44 -13.67
CA ASP A 25 7.93 2.08 -14.70
C ASP A 25 9.25 2.87 -14.57
N ASP A 26 9.22 4.04 -13.94
CA ASP A 26 10.44 4.84 -13.73
C ASP A 26 11.30 4.29 -12.60
N VAL A 27 10.69 3.54 -11.66
CA VAL A 27 11.42 2.90 -10.56
C VAL A 27 12.45 1.94 -11.12
N GLU A 28 12.08 1.06 -12.06
CA GLU A 28 13.03 0.09 -12.60
C GLU A 28 14.10 0.74 -13.50
N LYS A 29 13.78 1.87 -14.15
CA LYS A 29 14.74 2.64 -14.97
C LYS A 29 15.83 3.30 -14.13
N HIS A 30 15.47 3.85 -12.96
CA HIS A 30 16.38 4.66 -12.13
C HIS A 30 16.90 3.93 -10.89
N PHE A 31 16.23 2.84 -10.50
CA PHE A 31 16.50 2.01 -9.34
C PHE A 31 16.37 0.53 -9.72
N LEU A 32 17.16 0.11 -10.70
CA LEU A 32 17.17 -1.25 -11.26
C LEU A 32 17.19 -2.34 -10.17
N GLY A 33 16.30 -3.32 -10.29
CA GLY A 33 16.16 -4.45 -9.38
C GLY A 33 15.33 -4.16 -8.12
N THR A 34 14.96 -2.91 -7.85
CA THR A 34 14.24 -2.54 -6.62
C THR A 34 12.86 -3.17 -6.55
N LEU A 35 12.09 -3.15 -7.65
CA LEU A 35 10.75 -3.73 -7.66
C LEU A 35 10.81 -5.25 -7.51
N THR A 36 11.75 -5.91 -8.16
CA THR A 36 12.00 -7.35 -8.01
C THR A 36 12.34 -7.69 -6.56
N ALA A 37 13.26 -6.97 -5.93
CA ALA A 37 13.65 -7.20 -4.55
C ALA A 37 12.47 -7.03 -3.57
N ILE A 38 11.63 -6.00 -3.76
CA ILE A 38 10.42 -5.79 -2.95
C ILE A 38 9.43 -6.95 -3.11
N MET A 39 9.18 -7.36 -4.36
CA MET A 39 8.25 -8.46 -4.67
C MET A 39 8.76 -9.81 -4.13
N ASP A 40 10.05 -10.09 -4.24
CA ASP A 40 10.69 -11.28 -3.68
C ASP A 40 10.58 -11.31 -2.16
N TRP A 41 10.85 -10.17 -1.51
CA TRP A 41 10.71 -10.05 -0.06
C TRP A 41 9.28 -10.33 0.38
N PHE A 42 8.29 -9.68 -0.22
CA PHE A 42 6.89 -9.91 0.15
C PHE A 42 6.41 -11.33 -0.19
N ARG A 43 6.96 -11.98 -1.21
CA ARG A 43 6.68 -13.38 -1.51
C ARG A 43 7.17 -14.29 -0.38
N ASP A 44 8.42 -14.10 0.05
CA ASP A 44 9.15 -15.11 0.81
C ASP A 44 9.26 -14.84 2.32
N TYR A 45 8.97 -13.62 2.80
CA TYR A 45 9.27 -13.22 4.19
C TYR A 45 8.59 -14.07 5.28
N LYS A 46 7.53 -14.81 4.95
CA LYS A 46 6.83 -15.71 5.89
C LYS A 46 7.30 -17.16 5.82
N ILE A 47 8.16 -17.52 4.87
CA ILE A 47 8.71 -18.88 4.73
C ILE A 47 9.50 -19.31 5.98
N PRO A 48 10.33 -18.44 6.61
CA PRO A 48 10.99 -18.80 7.87
C PRO A 48 10.01 -19.19 9.00
N ASP A 49 8.81 -18.60 9.01
CA ASP A 49 7.71 -18.96 9.94
C ASP A 49 6.98 -20.26 9.55
N ARG A 50 7.48 -21.03 8.58
CA ARG A 50 6.84 -22.23 8.00
C ARG A 50 5.49 -21.94 7.33
N LYS A 51 5.27 -20.70 6.89
CA LYS A 51 4.08 -20.33 6.10
C LYS A 51 4.41 -20.40 4.60
N PRO A 52 3.43 -20.67 3.71
CA PRO A 52 3.69 -20.69 2.29
C PRO A 52 4.07 -19.28 1.77
N ALA A 53 4.75 -19.26 0.63
CA ALA A 53 5.00 -18.03 -0.13
C ALA A 53 3.68 -17.28 -0.39
N ASN A 54 3.69 -15.95 -0.21
CA ASN A 54 2.52 -15.12 -0.51
C ASN A 54 2.28 -15.08 -2.03
N LYS A 55 1.02 -14.89 -2.43
CA LYS A 55 0.62 -14.72 -3.84
C LYS A 55 0.19 -13.28 -4.08
N PHE A 56 0.54 -12.74 -5.23
CA PHE A 56 0.12 -11.40 -5.64
C PHE A 56 -1.12 -11.44 -6.54
N GLY A 57 -1.89 -10.36 -6.52
CA GLY A 57 -2.93 -10.09 -7.51
C GLY A 57 -2.35 -9.45 -8.78
N LEU A 58 -3.22 -8.90 -9.62
CA LEU A 58 -2.85 -8.03 -10.76
C LEU A 58 -1.75 -8.61 -11.68
N GLY A 59 -1.78 -9.92 -11.92
CA GLY A 59 -0.81 -10.58 -12.79
C GLY A 59 0.62 -10.60 -12.25
N ASN A 60 0.82 -10.54 -10.93
CA ASN A 60 2.12 -10.45 -10.27
C ASN A 60 2.95 -9.24 -10.68
N LYS A 61 2.28 -8.12 -11.02
CA LYS A 61 2.92 -6.85 -11.33
C LYS A 61 2.38 -5.75 -10.41
N PRO A 62 3.22 -4.79 -9.99
CA PRO A 62 2.70 -3.61 -9.32
C PRO A 62 1.85 -2.79 -10.29
N ALA A 63 0.81 -2.15 -9.75
CA ALA A 63 -0.02 -1.23 -10.53
C ALA A 63 0.64 0.14 -10.65
N ASN A 64 0.18 0.93 -11.62
CA ASN A 64 0.63 2.30 -11.80
C ASN A 64 0.13 3.24 -10.69
N LYS A 65 0.63 4.48 -10.69
CA LYS A 65 0.29 5.53 -9.74
C LYS A 65 -1.21 5.80 -9.66
N ASP A 66 -1.91 5.86 -10.81
CA ASP A 66 -3.35 6.17 -10.83
C ASP A 66 -4.18 5.10 -10.11
N TYR A 67 -3.84 3.82 -10.33
CA TYR A 67 -4.48 2.72 -9.60
C TYR A 67 -4.20 2.79 -8.11
N ALA A 68 -2.95 3.09 -7.72
CA ALA A 68 -2.58 3.27 -6.32
C ALA A 68 -3.36 4.41 -5.65
N LEU A 69 -3.49 5.56 -6.32
CA LEU A 69 -4.26 6.71 -5.84
C LEU A 69 -5.75 6.39 -5.69
N LYS A 70 -6.31 5.59 -6.61
CA LYS A 70 -7.69 5.09 -6.48
C LYS A 70 -7.86 4.26 -5.21
N VAL A 71 -6.99 3.28 -4.97
CA VAL A 71 -7.05 2.44 -3.76
C VAL A 71 -6.87 3.27 -2.47
N ILE A 72 -5.95 4.24 -2.47
CA ILE A 72 -5.76 5.17 -1.35
C ILE A 72 -7.05 5.96 -1.10
N THR A 73 -7.70 6.45 -2.16
CA THR A 73 -8.96 7.20 -2.06
C THR A 73 -10.07 6.32 -1.47
N GLU A 74 -10.27 5.12 -1.98
CA GLU A 74 -11.31 4.19 -1.50
C GLU A 74 -11.09 3.79 -0.02
N THR A 75 -9.84 3.56 0.38
CA THR A 75 -9.51 3.22 1.77
C THR A 75 -9.63 4.41 2.71
N ASN A 76 -9.29 5.62 2.24
CA ASN A 76 -9.54 6.87 2.98
C ASN A 76 -11.04 7.15 3.14
N GLU A 77 -11.86 6.91 2.13
CA GLU A 77 -13.32 7.03 2.25
C GLU A 77 -13.91 6.04 3.26
N SER A 78 -13.38 4.81 3.27
CA SER A 78 -13.75 3.78 4.24
C SER A 78 -13.37 4.21 5.66
N TRP A 79 -12.16 4.75 5.85
CA TRP A 79 -11.73 5.35 7.11
C TRP A 79 -12.60 6.55 7.51
N ALA A 80 -12.91 7.46 6.58
CA ALA A 80 -13.73 8.64 6.84
C ALA A 80 -15.13 8.26 7.34
N LYS A 81 -15.74 7.22 6.75
CA LYS A 81 -17.03 6.66 7.22
C LYS A 81 -16.91 6.07 8.62
N LEU A 82 -15.84 5.32 8.88
CA LEU A 82 -15.56 4.71 10.19
C LEU A 82 -15.44 5.78 11.28
N VAL A 83 -14.62 6.81 11.05
CA VAL A 83 -14.36 7.86 12.05
C VAL A 83 -15.55 8.80 12.27
N LYS A 84 -16.37 9.03 11.23
CA LYS A 84 -17.65 9.74 11.34
C LYS A 84 -18.75 8.90 12.01
N ARG A 85 -18.46 7.65 12.36
CA ARG A 85 -19.42 6.68 12.92
C ARG A 85 -20.65 6.46 12.02
N SER A 86 -20.49 6.63 10.70
CA SER A 86 -21.55 6.38 9.72
C SER A 86 -21.64 4.90 9.32
N ILE A 87 -20.71 4.07 9.79
CA ILE A 87 -20.68 2.60 9.68
C ILE A 87 -20.26 2.00 11.03
N SER A 88 -20.61 0.74 11.28
CA SER A 88 -20.17 0.02 12.48
C SER A 88 -18.65 -0.15 12.50
N ALA A 89 -18.03 0.08 13.67
CA ALA A 89 -16.60 -0.11 13.87
C ALA A 89 -16.20 -1.60 13.97
N GLY A 90 -17.17 -2.50 14.14
CA GLY A 90 -16.87 -3.90 14.49
C GLY A 90 -15.98 -3.95 15.74
N ASP A 91 -14.88 -4.69 15.65
CA ASP A 91 -13.91 -4.86 16.74
C ASP A 91 -12.87 -3.72 16.83
N LEU A 92 -12.97 -2.67 16.00
CA LEU A 92 -12.01 -1.56 16.00
C LEU A 92 -12.27 -0.57 17.13
N SER A 93 -11.20 -0.18 17.84
CA SER A 93 -11.25 0.89 18.85
C SER A 93 -11.15 2.27 18.21
N LEU A 94 -12.08 3.17 18.57
CA LEU A 94 -12.12 4.57 18.11
C LEU A 94 -11.82 5.59 19.22
N VAL A 95 -11.21 5.14 20.32
CA VAL A 95 -11.11 5.91 21.59
C VAL A 95 -10.14 7.10 21.51
N TYR A 96 -9.20 7.14 20.57
CA TYR A 96 -8.15 8.17 20.49
C TYR A 96 -8.28 9.14 19.30
N LEU A 97 -9.49 9.40 18.82
CA LEU A 97 -9.69 10.37 17.74
C LEU A 97 -9.84 11.81 18.29
N LEU A 98 -8.73 12.54 18.34
CA LEU A 98 -8.75 14.01 18.34
C LEU A 98 -9.03 14.46 16.90
N ILE A 99 -10.30 14.53 16.51
CA ILE A 99 -10.70 15.32 15.35
C ILE A 99 -11.19 16.66 15.90
N ASP A 100 -10.25 17.60 16.06
CA ASP A 100 -10.65 19.00 16.12
C ASP A 100 -11.20 19.38 14.75
N LYS A 101 -12.51 19.64 14.70
CA LYS A 101 -13.10 20.39 13.61
C LYS A 101 -12.62 21.84 13.76
N ALA A 102 -11.68 22.28 12.93
CA ALA A 102 -11.54 23.69 12.59
C ALA A 102 -12.56 24.03 11.49
#